data_AF-A0A523HM17-F1
#
_entry.id   AF-A0A523HM17-F1
#
_cell.length_a   1.000
_cell.length_b   1.000
_cell.length_c   1.000
_cell.angle_alpha   90.00
_cell.angle_beta   90.00
_cell.angle_gamma   90.00
#
_symmetry.space_group_name_H-M   'P 1'
#
loop_
_entity.id
_entity.type
_entity.pdbx_description
1 polymer ?
#
loop_
_entity_poly.entity_id
_entity_poly.type
_entity_poly.pdbx_seq_one_letter_code
_entity_poly.pdbx_strand_id
1 'polypeptide(L)'
;MQPRSTLPKLNGILAGSEEPVFRVLPQRVVDDMKHPRSESALVWNSIYPRAQPTLDLAQLLSLTPLWGSSIGPISDRLVPYYWGFDQDGRRLPNLDRVLDRIDGPGPRTEVDLFLLGEGELILVEAKHMARLGKCGRFGSGRCPEIHAVPSSSSCRYWAEDPSLFATVLDLGLKPELDDPAPACDSHYQLARTALVGNALSRVLNRRLHLWLIVPRMRWGALERDWIDFSERISDDQLWRRLRVLAWEDIHALGRHGIRR
;
A
#
# COMPACT_ATOMS: atom_id res chain seq x y z
N MET A 1 32.29 24.94 0.01
CA MET A 1 31.22 24.91 1.03
C MET A 1 29.92 24.56 0.35
N GLN A 2 29.41 23.33 0.52
CA GLN A 2 28.06 22.99 0.05
C GLN A 2 27.03 23.65 1.00
N PRO A 3 25.91 24.17 0.50
CA PRO A 3 24.87 24.71 1.36
C PRO A 3 24.32 23.57 2.21
N ARG A 4 24.26 23.77 3.53
CA ARG A 4 23.45 22.94 4.43
C ARG A 4 22.01 23.03 3.94
N SER A 5 21.58 22.03 3.18
CA SER A 5 20.17 21.78 2.90
C SER A 5 19.52 21.50 4.25
N THR A 6 18.84 22.51 4.80
CA THR A 6 17.98 22.32 5.97
C THR A 6 16.73 21.60 5.49
N LEU A 7 16.51 20.40 6.02
CA LEU A 7 15.30 19.64 5.80
C LEU A 7 14.05 20.45 6.21
N PRO A 8 12.91 20.26 5.52
CA PRO A 8 11.66 20.93 5.92
C PRO A 8 11.24 20.46 7.31
N LYS A 9 10.76 21.38 8.16
CA LYS A 9 10.19 21.03 9.46
C LYS A 9 8.86 20.30 9.27
N LEU A 10 8.73 19.10 9.82
CA LEU A 10 7.53 18.26 9.74
C LEU A 10 6.84 18.18 11.10
N ASN A 11 5.71 18.86 11.23
CA ASN A 11 5.01 19.02 12.51
C ASN A 11 4.29 17.75 13.00
N GLY A 12 3.99 16.81 12.10
CA GLY A 12 3.35 15.54 12.43
C GLY A 12 4.31 14.39 12.77
N ILE A 13 5.62 14.58 12.61
CA ILE A 13 6.62 13.51 12.76
C ILE A 13 7.29 13.60 14.12
N LEU A 14 7.23 12.52 14.89
CA LEU A 14 7.74 12.45 16.27
C LEU A 14 9.21 12.00 16.35
N ALA A 15 9.70 11.26 15.35
CA ALA A 15 11.07 10.74 15.30
C ALA A 15 11.59 10.72 13.86
N GLY A 16 12.89 10.94 13.66
CA GLY A 16 13.52 10.80 12.35
C GLY A 16 13.19 11.90 11.34
N SER A 17 12.69 13.07 11.73
CA SER A 17 12.39 14.18 10.78
C SER A 17 13.60 14.65 9.97
N GLU A 18 14.81 14.33 10.42
CA GLU A 18 16.07 14.64 9.74
C GLU A 18 16.57 13.52 8.81
N GLU A 19 15.79 12.45 8.63
CA GLU A 19 16.19 11.32 7.78
C GLU A 19 16.29 11.73 6.30
N PRO A 20 17.27 11.19 5.53
CA PRO A 20 17.47 11.54 4.13
C PRO A 20 16.24 11.35 3.24
N VAL A 21 15.38 10.39 3.55
CA VAL A 21 14.14 10.12 2.80
C VAL A 21 13.29 11.38 2.60
N PHE A 22 13.22 12.28 3.60
CA PHE A 22 12.41 13.49 3.51
C PHE A 22 12.91 14.51 2.47
N ARG A 23 14.11 14.33 1.91
CA ARG A 23 14.61 15.13 0.78
C ARG A 23 14.09 14.67 -0.58
N VAL A 24 13.65 13.41 -0.69
CA VAL A 24 13.28 12.77 -1.96
C VAL A 24 11.81 12.43 -2.06
N LEU A 25 11.05 12.51 -0.96
CA LEU A 25 9.62 12.26 -0.98
C LEU A 25 8.88 13.26 -1.88
N PRO A 26 7.80 12.82 -2.56
CA PRO A 26 6.93 13.72 -3.30
C PRO A 26 6.39 14.84 -2.39
N GLN A 27 6.37 16.08 -2.89
CA GLN A 27 5.96 17.25 -2.11
C GLN A 27 4.58 17.09 -1.44
N ARG A 28 3.64 16.43 -2.13
CA ARG A 28 2.30 16.13 -1.60
C ARG A 28 2.31 15.25 -0.34
N VAL A 29 3.24 14.30 -0.23
CA VAL A 29 3.41 13.44 0.95
C VAL A 29 3.98 14.27 2.10
N VAL A 30 4.99 15.08 1.80
CA VAL A 30 5.61 16.02 2.75
C VAL A 30 4.58 17.03 3.29
N ASP A 31 3.69 17.52 2.42
CA ASP A 31 2.62 18.43 2.82
C ASP A 31 1.53 17.72 3.63
N ASP A 32 1.14 16.50 3.25
CA ASP A 32 0.21 15.69 4.03
C ASP A 32 0.70 15.52 5.48
N MET A 33 1.98 15.17 5.68
CA MET A 33 2.58 14.97 7.00
C MET A 33 2.58 16.18 7.93
N LYS A 34 2.35 17.39 7.41
CA LYS A 34 2.22 18.59 8.24
C LYS A 34 0.86 18.67 8.91
N HIS A 35 -0.13 17.89 8.45
CA HIS A 35 -1.48 17.89 9.00
C HIS A 35 -1.57 17.02 10.28
N PRO A 36 -2.28 17.49 11.33
CA PRO A 36 -2.43 16.75 12.59
C PRO A 36 -3.12 15.38 12.49
N ARG A 37 -3.81 15.09 11.37
CA ARG A 37 -4.54 13.82 11.13
C ARG A 37 -3.97 13.03 9.96
N SER A 38 -2.73 13.31 9.57
CA SER A 38 -2.06 12.69 8.43
C SER A 38 -1.90 11.19 8.61
N GLU A 39 -2.40 10.44 7.62
CA GLU A 39 -2.15 9.01 7.49
C GLU A 39 -0.66 8.75 7.25
N SER A 40 -0.01 9.59 6.45
CA SER A 40 1.43 9.46 6.16
C SER A 40 2.29 9.62 7.40
N ALA A 41 1.98 10.60 8.25
CA ALA A 41 2.67 10.81 9.52
C ALA A 41 2.42 9.65 10.50
N LEU A 42 1.19 9.11 10.53
CA LEU A 42 0.87 7.95 11.35
C LEU A 42 1.69 6.72 10.94
N VAL A 43 1.74 6.40 9.64
CA VAL A 43 2.56 5.29 9.10
C VAL A 43 4.01 5.44 9.55
N TRP A 44 4.61 6.60 9.33
CA TRP A 44 5.99 6.85 9.73
C TRP A 44 6.20 6.68 11.23
N ASN A 45 5.42 7.38 12.07
CA ASN A 45 5.57 7.36 13.52
C ASN A 45 5.32 5.97 14.14
N SER A 46 4.48 5.15 13.50
CA SER A 46 4.21 3.78 13.92
C SER A 46 5.36 2.85 13.58
N ILE A 47 5.92 2.95 12.39
CA ILE A 47 6.82 1.93 11.85
C ILE A 47 8.29 2.32 12.03
N TYR A 48 8.66 3.55 11.72
CA TYR A 48 10.06 4.00 11.72
C TYR A 48 10.79 3.76 13.05
N PRO A 49 10.21 4.07 14.24
CA PRO A 49 10.91 3.84 15.51
C PRO A 49 11.14 2.36 15.86
N ARG A 50 10.46 1.45 15.17
CA ARG A 50 10.52 -0.01 15.41
C ARG A 50 11.38 -0.71 14.38
N ALA A 51 11.46 -0.15 13.18
CA ALA A 51 12.06 -0.76 12.00
C ALA A 51 13.53 -0.38 11.79
N GLN A 52 14.32 -0.19 12.86
CA GLN A 52 15.71 0.29 12.75
C GLN A 52 16.74 -0.86 12.78
N PRO A 53 17.41 -1.21 11.66
CA PRO A 53 17.09 -0.85 10.26
C PRO A 53 16.06 -1.80 9.61
N THR A 54 15.61 -2.82 10.34
CA THR A 54 14.69 -3.84 9.85
C THR A 54 13.64 -4.21 10.89
N LEU A 55 12.49 -4.70 10.44
CA LEU A 55 11.50 -5.39 11.28
C LEU A 55 11.67 -6.90 11.21
N ASP A 56 11.40 -7.57 12.33
CA ASP A 56 11.29 -9.02 12.34
C ASP A 56 9.89 -9.45 11.86
N LEU A 57 9.82 -10.18 10.75
CA LEU A 57 8.54 -10.68 10.26
C LEU A 57 7.87 -11.61 11.29
N ALA A 58 8.63 -12.41 12.04
CA ALA A 58 8.05 -13.32 13.01
C ALA A 58 7.28 -12.55 14.10
N GLN A 59 7.76 -11.36 14.48
CA GLN A 59 7.05 -10.49 15.43
C GLN A 59 5.77 -9.92 14.85
N LEU A 60 5.80 -9.45 13.61
CA LEU A 60 4.60 -8.97 12.92
C LEU A 60 3.56 -10.09 12.77
N LEU A 61 4.00 -11.30 12.45
CA LEU A 61 3.11 -12.46 12.32
C LEU A 61 2.53 -12.91 13.66
N SER A 62 3.24 -12.68 14.77
CA SER A 62 2.79 -13.00 16.12
C SER A 62 1.64 -12.12 16.63
N LEU A 63 1.40 -10.97 15.98
CA LEU A 63 0.25 -10.13 16.30
C LEU A 63 -1.05 -10.86 15.95
N THR A 64 -2.04 -10.78 16.83
CA THR A 64 -3.39 -11.27 16.57
C THR A 64 -4.06 -10.36 15.53
N PRO A 65 -4.31 -10.84 14.30
CA PRO A 65 -4.92 -10.00 13.30
C PRO A 65 -6.39 -9.72 13.62
N LEU A 66 -6.89 -8.57 13.15
CA LEU A 66 -8.32 -8.28 13.12
C LEU A 66 -9.05 -9.20 12.14
N TRP A 67 -8.38 -9.57 11.05
CA TRP A 67 -8.86 -10.52 10.05
C TRP A 67 -7.67 -11.19 9.34
N GLY A 68 -7.86 -12.44 8.93
CA GLY A 68 -6.87 -13.26 8.23
C GLY A 68 -6.32 -14.37 9.12
N SER A 69 -5.66 -15.35 8.50
CA SER A 69 -5.14 -16.52 9.21
C SER A 69 -3.78 -16.28 9.86
N SER A 70 -3.42 -17.13 10.81
CA SER A 70 -2.02 -17.37 11.13
C SER A 70 -1.32 -17.92 9.90
N ILE A 71 -0.22 -17.29 9.52
CA ILE A 71 0.70 -17.83 8.53
C ILE A 71 1.75 -18.56 9.37
N GLY A 72 2.20 -19.73 8.92
CA GLY A 72 3.19 -20.53 9.64
C GLY A 72 4.46 -19.73 9.98
N PRO A 73 5.37 -20.28 10.81
CA PRO A 73 6.56 -19.55 11.22
C PRO A 73 7.41 -19.19 9.98
N ILE A 74 7.50 -17.90 9.69
CA ILE A 74 8.38 -17.34 8.66
C ILE A 74 9.34 -16.39 9.39
N SER A 75 10.64 -16.58 9.18
CA SER A 75 11.66 -15.66 9.64
C SER A 75 12.19 -14.88 8.44
N ASP A 76 12.09 -13.56 8.52
CA ASP A 76 12.65 -12.63 7.53
C ASP A 76 12.94 -11.30 8.23
N ARG A 77 13.93 -10.55 7.74
CA ARG A 77 14.29 -9.22 8.20
C ARG A 77 13.86 -8.21 7.15
N LEU A 78 12.80 -7.46 7.47
CA LEU A 78 12.14 -6.60 6.51
C LEU A 78 12.67 -5.17 6.57
N VAL A 79 13.21 -4.69 5.46
CA VAL A 79 13.57 -3.29 5.26
C VAL A 79 12.32 -2.49 4.89
N PRO A 80 11.96 -1.43 5.64
CA PRO A 80 10.83 -0.59 5.29
C PRO A 80 11.16 0.38 4.15
N TYR A 81 10.26 0.48 3.18
CA TYR A 81 10.23 1.53 2.15
C TYR A 81 8.91 2.29 2.24
N TYR A 82 8.98 3.55 2.64
CA TYR A 82 7.83 4.45 2.79
C TYR A 82 7.56 5.17 1.48
N TRP A 83 6.36 5.03 0.93
CA TRP A 83 6.00 5.54 -0.40
C TRP A 83 7.02 5.14 -1.51
N GLY A 84 7.65 3.98 -1.30
CA GLY A 84 8.68 3.40 -2.18
C GLY A 84 10.11 3.88 -1.95
N PHE A 85 10.43 4.57 -0.85
CA PHE A 85 11.80 4.97 -0.48
C PHE A 85 12.21 4.43 0.88
N ASP A 86 13.43 3.91 1.01
CA ASP A 86 14.00 3.56 2.31
C ASP A 86 14.38 4.82 3.12
N GLN A 87 14.82 4.65 4.37
CA GLN A 87 15.21 5.76 5.24
C GLN A 87 16.36 6.62 4.66
N ASP A 88 17.25 6.00 3.89
CA ASP A 88 18.38 6.68 3.22
C ASP A 88 17.93 7.42 1.95
N GLY A 89 16.64 7.36 1.60
CA GLY A 89 16.08 7.95 0.39
C GLY A 89 16.35 7.15 -0.88
N ARG A 90 16.76 5.88 -0.78
CA ARG A 90 16.92 5.01 -1.94
C ARG A 90 15.58 4.46 -2.38
N ARG A 91 15.33 4.48 -3.68
CA ARG A 91 14.11 3.94 -4.28
C ARG A 91 14.08 2.42 -4.18
N LEU A 92 12.90 1.86 -3.90
CA LEU A 92 12.66 0.41 -3.94
C LEU A 92 13.05 -0.14 -5.33
N PRO A 93 13.93 -1.16 -5.40
CA PRO A 93 14.40 -1.68 -6.68
C PRO A 93 13.25 -2.12 -7.59
N ASN A 94 13.33 -1.77 -8.87
CA ASN A 94 12.35 -2.07 -9.92
C ASN A 94 10.94 -1.45 -9.75
N LEU A 95 10.68 -0.69 -8.68
CA LEU A 95 9.36 -0.12 -8.43
C LEU A 95 8.90 0.78 -9.58
N ASP A 96 9.74 1.70 -10.04
CA ASP A 96 9.35 2.64 -11.10
C ASP A 96 9.07 1.93 -12.42
N ARG A 97 9.87 0.93 -12.79
CA ARG A 97 9.62 0.09 -13.97
C ARG A 97 8.29 -0.66 -13.86
N VAL A 98 7.95 -1.19 -12.67
CA VAL A 98 6.68 -1.87 -12.43
C VAL A 98 5.52 -0.88 -12.52
N LEU A 99 5.63 0.29 -11.90
CA LEU A 99 4.61 1.35 -11.96
C LEU A 99 4.42 1.88 -13.38
N ASP A 100 5.48 2.04 -14.17
CA ASP A 100 5.41 2.42 -15.59
C ASP A 100 4.61 1.39 -16.37
N ARG A 101 4.88 0.11 -16.14
CA ARG A 101 4.17 -1.00 -16.80
C ARG A 101 2.69 -1.06 -16.37
N ILE A 102 2.40 -0.96 -15.07
CA ILE A 102 1.07 -1.20 -14.47
C ILE A 102 0.16 0.04 -14.47
N ASP A 103 0.71 1.26 -14.37
CA ASP A 103 -0.05 2.52 -14.37
C ASP A 103 0.11 3.37 -15.65
N GLY A 104 1.19 3.17 -16.42
CA GLY A 104 1.35 3.79 -17.74
C GLY A 104 1.55 5.30 -17.62
N PRO A 105 0.96 6.13 -18.48
CA PRO A 105 1.04 7.60 -18.34
C PRO A 105 0.08 8.16 -17.27
N GLY A 106 -0.75 7.31 -16.65
CA GLY A 106 -1.72 7.73 -15.64
C GLY A 106 -1.10 8.03 -14.27
N PRO A 107 -1.94 8.43 -13.29
CA PRO A 107 -1.49 8.60 -11.90
C PRO A 107 -0.85 7.31 -11.39
N ARG A 108 0.35 7.40 -10.83
CA ARG A 108 1.09 6.25 -10.26
C ARG A 108 0.36 5.70 -9.04
N THR A 109 0.34 4.39 -8.89
CA THR A 109 -0.11 3.72 -7.66
C THR A 109 0.85 4.10 -6.55
N GLU A 110 0.30 4.53 -5.44
CA GLU A 110 1.04 4.81 -4.23
C GLU A 110 0.66 3.78 -3.19
N VAL A 111 1.66 3.10 -2.68
CA VAL A 111 1.53 2.17 -1.56
C VAL A 111 2.20 2.85 -0.38
N ASP A 112 1.52 2.90 0.77
CA ASP A 112 1.99 3.65 1.93
C ASP A 112 3.31 3.09 2.46
N LEU A 113 3.42 1.76 2.51
CA LEU A 113 4.58 1.07 3.03
C LEU A 113 4.81 -0.25 2.29
N PHE A 114 6.06 -0.46 1.88
CA PHE A 114 6.56 -1.78 1.51
C PHE A 114 7.48 -2.28 2.63
N LEU A 115 7.38 -3.56 2.97
CA LEU A 115 8.35 -4.24 3.82
C LEU A 115 9.02 -5.32 2.98
N LEU A 116 10.30 -5.11 2.66
CA LEU A 116 11.06 -5.98 1.77
C LEU A 116 12.03 -6.84 2.56
N GLY A 117 11.88 -8.16 2.49
CA GLY A 117 12.81 -9.14 3.04
C GLY A 117 13.56 -9.92 1.96
N GLU A 118 14.27 -10.96 2.38
CA GLU A 118 14.95 -11.90 1.48
C GLU A 118 13.98 -12.84 0.77
N GLY A 119 12.92 -13.27 1.45
CA GLY A 119 11.90 -14.17 0.91
C GLY A 119 10.56 -13.48 0.71
N GLU A 120 10.27 -12.44 1.48
CA GLU A 120 8.95 -11.82 1.53
C GLU A 120 8.92 -10.40 0.97
N LEU A 121 7.77 -10.03 0.41
CA LEU A 121 7.41 -8.67 0.06
C LEU A 121 6.01 -8.40 0.62
N ILE A 122 5.91 -7.45 1.54
CA ILE A 122 4.63 -7.04 2.12
C ILE A 122 4.30 -5.65 1.62
N LEU A 123 3.15 -5.52 0.96
CA LEU A 123 2.57 -4.22 0.65
C LEU A 123 1.53 -3.91 1.71
N VAL A 124 1.56 -2.69 2.21
CA VAL A 124 0.67 -2.25 3.26
C VAL A 124 -0.10 -1.03 2.79
N GLU A 125 -1.42 -1.16 2.85
CA GLU A 125 -2.36 -0.05 2.79
C GLU A 125 -2.69 0.38 4.22
N ALA A 126 -2.51 1.66 4.53
CA ALA A 126 -2.70 2.21 5.85
C ALA A 126 -3.89 3.17 5.85
N LYS A 127 -4.85 2.97 6.75
CA LYS A 127 -6.00 3.86 6.90
C LYS A 127 -6.11 4.38 8.33
N HIS A 128 -6.52 5.63 8.44
CA HIS A 128 -6.86 6.32 9.68
C HIS A 128 -8.35 6.71 9.69
N MET A 129 -8.92 7.11 8.54
CA MET A 129 -10.31 7.63 8.44
C MET A 129 -11.31 6.72 7.69
N ALA A 130 -11.09 5.40 7.76
CA ALA A 130 -12.10 4.34 7.57
C ALA A 130 -12.71 4.14 6.17
N ARG A 131 -12.06 4.57 5.07
CA ARG A 131 -12.51 4.19 3.72
C ARG A 131 -11.36 3.76 2.84
N LEU A 132 -11.59 2.71 2.06
CA LEU A 132 -10.71 2.29 0.97
C LEU A 132 -10.88 3.23 -0.22
N GLY A 133 -9.82 3.43 -0.99
CA GLY A 133 -9.82 4.34 -2.12
C GLY A 133 -10.65 3.83 -3.28
N LYS A 134 -11.59 4.68 -3.73
CA LYS A 134 -12.47 4.42 -4.87
C LYS A 134 -11.85 4.84 -6.21
N CYS A 135 -12.50 4.47 -7.31
CA CYS A 135 -12.10 4.92 -8.63
C CYS A 135 -12.42 6.40 -8.81
N GLY A 136 -11.41 7.28 -8.70
CA GLY A 136 -11.59 8.72 -8.88
C GLY A 136 -12.15 9.13 -10.25
N ARG A 137 -11.89 8.34 -11.30
CA ARG A 137 -12.49 8.58 -12.63
C ARG A 137 -14.00 8.35 -12.61
N PHE A 138 -14.46 7.24 -12.03
CA PHE A 138 -15.89 6.95 -11.90
C PHE A 138 -16.57 8.00 -11.00
N GLY A 139 -15.99 8.30 -9.83
CA GLY A 139 -16.51 9.34 -8.94
C GLY A 139 -16.58 10.74 -9.56
N SER A 140 -15.85 10.98 -10.66
CA SER A 140 -15.90 12.22 -11.43
C SER A 140 -16.79 12.14 -12.68
N GLY A 141 -17.55 11.06 -12.91
CA GLY A 141 -18.36 10.87 -14.13
C GLY A 141 -17.52 10.65 -15.40
N ARG A 142 -16.30 10.12 -15.28
CA ARG A 142 -15.32 9.98 -16.38
C ARG A 142 -14.82 8.54 -16.58
N CYS A 143 -15.51 7.54 -16.04
CA CYS A 143 -15.18 6.14 -16.34
C CYS A 143 -15.40 5.89 -17.84
N PRO A 144 -14.37 5.53 -18.64
CA PRO A 144 -14.51 5.36 -20.09
C PRO A 144 -15.31 4.12 -20.49
N GLU A 145 -15.53 3.18 -19.56
CA GLU A 145 -16.33 1.97 -19.84
C GLU A 145 -17.83 2.20 -19.66
N ILE A 146 -18.19 3.08 -18.73
CA ILE A 146 -19.59 3.31 -18.33
C ILE A 146 -20.15 4.59 -18.93
N HIS A 147 -19.34 5.65 -18.96
CA HIS A 147 -19.75 6.92 -19.50
C HIS A 147 -19.28 6.99 -20.95
N ALA A 148 -20.14 7.51 -21.84
CA ALA A 148 -19.80 7.80 -23.23
C ALA A 148 -18.84 9.01 -23.32
N VAL A 149 -17.63 8.88 -22.76
CA VAL A 149 -16.62 9.93 -22.72
C VAL A 149 -15.90 10.00 -24.07
N PRO A 150 -15.63 11.19 -24.66
CA PRO A 150 -14.97 11.33 -25.96
C PRO A 150 -13.53 10.79 -26.07
N SER A 151 -12.97 10.16 -25.02
CA SER A 151 -11.63 9.58 -25.06
C SER A 151 -11.69 8.11 -25.49
N SER A 152 -11.17 7.81 -26.68
CA SER A 152 -11.26 6.52 -27.39
C SER A 152 -10.44 5.36 -26.79
N SER A 153 -9.95 5.46 -25.55
CA SER A 153 -9.19 4.37 -24.92
C SER A 153 -9.96 3.80 -23.75
N SER A 154 -10.18 2.48 -23.81
CA SER A 154 -10.68 1.68 -22.70
C SER A 154 -9.83 1.92 -21.45
N CYS A 155 -10.44 1.78 -20.28
CA CYS A 155 -9.73 1.70 -19.03
C CYS A 155 -8.70 0.56 -19.09
N ARG A 156 -7.42 0.92 -18.97
CA ARG A 156 -6.34 -0.06 -19.05
C ARG A 156 -6.46 -1.25 -18.11
N TYR A 157 -7.05 -1.04 -16.93
CA TYR A 157 -7.25 -2.12 -15.95
C TYR A 157 -8.29 -3.16 -16.38
N TRP A 158 -9.02 -2.90 -17.46
CA TRP A 158 -9.98 -3.80 -18.10
C TRP A 158 -9.55 -4.26 -19.50
N ALA A 159 -8.46 -3.73 -20.07
CA ALA A 159 -8.13 -3.93 -21.48
C ALA A 159 -6.65 -4.21 -21.80
N GLU A 160 -5.70 -3.80 -20.96
CA GLU A 160 -4.28 -3.88 -21.29
C GLU A 160 -3.53 -4.82 -20.36
N ASP A 161 -2.87 -5.83 -20.91
CA ASP A 161 -1.86 -6.59 -20.16
C ASP A 161 -0.58 -5.75 -19.96
N PRO A 162 0.07 -5.80 -18.79
CA PRO A 162 -0.26 -6.61 -17.59
C PRO A 162 -1.14 -5.88 -16.57
N SER A 163 -1.78 -4.78 -16.95
CA SER A 163 -2.57 -3.93 -16.06
C SER A 163 -3.95 -4.50 -15.75
N LEU A 164 -4.36 -5.58 -16.41
CA LEU A 164 -5.65 -6.23 -16.19
C LEU A 164 -5.85 -6.63 -14.73
N PHE A 165 -6.91 -6.12 -14.09
CA PHE A 165 -7.28 -6.54 -12.73
C PHE A 165 -7.50 -8.06 -12.64
N ALA A 166 -8.00 -8.67 -13.72
CA ALA A 166 -8.16 -10.12 -13.88
C ALA A 166 -6.88 -10.94 -13.61
N THR A 167 -5.70 -10.31 -13.65
CA THR A 167 -4.42 -10.96 -13.33
C THR A 167 -4.30 -11.35 -11.85
N VAL A 168 -5.03 -10.66 -10.97
CA VAL A 168 -4.94 -10.84 -9.50
C VAL A 168 -6.30 -10.98 -8.83
N LEU A 169 -7.37 -10.52 -9.48
CA LEU A 169 -8.71 -10.41 -8.92
C LEU A 169 -9.77 -10.85 -9.92
N ASP A 170 -10.77 -11.59 -9.44
CA ASP A 170 -12.04 -11.78 -10.12
C ASP A 170 -12.98 -10.60 -9.79
N LEU A 171 -12.96 -9.57 -10.64
CA LEU A 171 -13.90 -8.45 -10.55
C LEU A 171 -15.23 -8.74 -11.26
N GLY A 172 -15.43 -9.94 -11.82
CA GLY A 172 -16.54 -10.26 -12.69
C GLY A 172 -16.38 -9.67 -14.09
N LEU A 173 -17.52 -9.43 -14.74
CA LEU A 173 -17.56 -8.95 -16.11
C LEU A 173 -17.06 -7.49 -16.21
N LYS A 174 -16.49 -7.19 -17.37
CA LYS A 174 -16.15 -5.82 -17.74
C LYS A 174 -17.42 -4.96 -17.72
N PRO A 175 -17.41 -3.76 -17.11
CA PRO A 175 -18.57 -2.87 -17.13
C PRO A 175 -18.90 -2.41 -18.55
N GLU A 176 -20.19 -2.22 -18.80
CA GLU A 176 -20.76 -1.74 -20.05
C GLU A 176 -21.28 -0.30 -19.91
N LEU A 177 -21.65 0.31 -21.05
CA LEU A 177 -22.25 1.64 -21.05
C LEU A 177 -23.52 1.66 -20.21
N ASP A 178 -23.70 2.75 -19.46
CA ASP A 178 -24.84 2.99 -18.59
C ASP A 178 -25.01 2.02 -17.40
N ASP A 179 -24.04 1.14 -17.14
CA ASP A 179 -23.99 0.39 -15.89
C ASP A 179 -24.01 1.34 -14.67
N PRO A 180 -24.71 0.98 -13.58
CA PRO A 180 -24.87 1.87 -12.43
C PRO A 180 -23.55 2.18 -11.72
N ALA A 181 -22.59 1.24 -11.73
CA ALA A 181 -21.25 1.41 -11.21
C ALA A 181 -20.32 0.31 -11.74
N PRO A 182 -19.00 0.56 -11.90
CA PRO A 182 -18.08 -0.47 -12.31
C PRO A 182 -17.74 -1.35 -11.10
N ALA A 183 -17.63 -2.67 -11.31
CA ALA A 183 -17.26 -3.60 -10.23
C ALA A 183 -15.91 -3.27 -9.57
N CYS A 184 -15.03 -2.56 -10.27
CA CYS A 184 -13.77 -2.09 -9.72
C CYS A 184 -13.86 -0.86 -8.80
N ASP A 185 -15.00 -0.15 -8.72
CA ASP A 185 -15.07 1.14 -7.99
C ASP A 185 -14.69 1.01 -6.51
N SER A 186 -15.34 0.10 -5.80
CA SER A 186 -15.14 -0.12 -4.36
C SER A 186 -13.73 -0.59 -4.02
N HIS A 187 -13.07 -1.28 -4.96
CA HIS A 187 -11.81 -1.97 -4.73
C HIS A 187 -10.62 -1.34 -5.45
N TYR A 188 -10.83 -0.21 -6.12
CA TYR A 188 -9.88 0.32 -7.11
C TYR A 188 -8.48 0.49 -6.55
N GLN A 189 -8.34 1.09 -5.36
CA GLN A 189 -7.02 1.30 -4.76
C GLN A 189 -6.35 -0.04 -4.39
N LEU A 190 -7.05 -0.93 -3.68
CA LEU A 190 -6.51 -2.23 -3.28
C LEU A 190 -6.16 -3.11 -4.48
N ALA A 191 -6.98 -3.05 -5.54
CA ALA A 191 -6.75 -3.80 -6.77
C ALA A 191 -5.46 -3.36 -7.49
N ARG A 192 -5.20 -2.05 -7.52
CA ARG A 192 -3.94 -1.52 -8.04
C ARG A 192 -2.75 -1.90 -7.16
N THR A 193 -2.90 -1.83 -5.84
CA THR A 193 -1.87 -2.28 -4.89
C THR A 193 -1.55 -3.76 -5.09
N ALA A 194 -2.56 -4.63 -5.26
CA ALA A 194 -2.38 -6.05 -5.55
C ALA A 194 -1.67 -6.29 -6.89
N LEU A 195 -2.02 -5.56 -7.95
CA LEU A 195 -1.35 -5.65 -9.26
C LEU A 195 0.13 -5.26 -9.17
N VAL A 196 0.43 -4.12 -8.53
CA VAL A 196 1.80 -3.65 -8.33
C VAL A 196 2.58 -4.66 -7.49
N GLY A 197 1.99 -5.15 -6.40
CA GLY A 197 2.58 -6.17 -5.54
C GLY A 197 2.91 -7.46 -6.28
N ASN A 198 1.97 -7.97 -7.08
CA ASN A 198 2.15 -9.20 -7.85
C ASN A 198 3.21 -9.04 -8.94
N ALA A 199 3.25 -7.90 -9.64
CA ALA A 199 4.29 -7.64 -10.63
C ALA A 199 5.68 -7.50 -9.97
N LEU A 200 5.75 -6.78 -8.84
CA LEU A 200 7.00 -6.53 -8.14
C LEU A 200 7.54 -7.79 -7.46
N SER A 201 6.68 -8.60 -6.86
CA SER A 201 7.06 -9.87 -6.22
C SER A 201 7.68 -10.85 -7.21
N ARG A 202 7.16 -10.91 -8.45
CA ARG A 202 7.72 -11.73 -9.53
C ARG A 202 9.11 -11.23 -9.96
N VAL A 203 9.27 -9.91 -10.14
CA VAL A 203 10.56 -9.32 -10.55
C VAL A 203 11.61 -9.46 -9.46
N LEU A 204 11.23 -9.31 -8.20
CA LEU A 204 12.14 -9.45 -7.06
C LEU A 204 12.31 -10.91 -6.62
N ASN A 205 11.54 -11.86 -7.16
CA ASN A 205 11.45 -13.24 -6.68
C ASN A 205 11.17 -13.31 -5.17
N ARG A 206 10.02 -12.77 -4.76
CA ARG A 206 9.53 -12.72 -3.38
C ARG A 206 8.12 -13.27 -3.29
N ARG A 207 7.74 -13.75 -2.11
CA ARG A 207 6.35 -14.10 -1.78
C ARG A 207 5.60 -12.83 -1.38
N LEU A 208 4.50 -12.56 -2.08
CA LEU A 208 3.68 -11.38 -1.83
C LEU A 208 2.73 -11.57 -0.65
N HIS A 209 2.69 -10.56 0.22
CA HIS A 209 1.64 -10.33 1.21
C HIS A 209 0.98 -8.98 0.93
N LEU A 210 -0.31 -8.87 1.23
CA LEU A 210 -1.03 -7.60 1.15
C LEU A 210 -1.78 -7.38 2.46
N TRP A 211 -1.37 -6.37 3.20
CA TRP A 211 -1.89 -6.09 4.52
C TRP A 211 -2.61 -4.75 4.57
N LEU A 212 -3.63 -4.68 5.42
CA LEU A 212 -4.31 -3.44 5.78
C LEU A 212 -4.00 -3.12 7.25
N ILE A 213 -3.59 -1.89 7.53
CA ILE A 213 -3.46 -1.41 8.91
C ILE A 213 -4.52 -0.35 9.19
N VAL A 214 -5.33 -0.57 10.23
CA VAL A 214 -6.45 0.29 10.62
C VAL A 214 -6.52 0.46 12.13
N PRO A 215 -7.18 1.50 12.66
CA PRO A 215 -7.53 1.54 14.07
C PRO A 215 -8.53 0.42 14.38
N ARG A 216 -8.35 -0.30 15.48
CA ARG A 216 -9.26 -1.41 15.86
C ARG A 216 -10.72 -0.99 15.87
N MET A 217 -11.01 0.18 16.44
CA MET A 217 -12.36 0.75 16.53
C MET A 217 -13.00 1.08 15.17
N ARG A 218 -12.22 1.12 14.08
CA ARG A 218 -12.69 1.42 12.72
C ARG A 218 -12.81 0.19 11.83
N TRP A 219 -12.35 -0.98 12.30
CA TRP A 219 -12.38 -2.21 11.52
C TRP A 219 -13.79 -2.54 11.00
N GLY A 220 -14.81 -2.50 11.86
CA GLY A 220 -16.17 -2.85 11.47
C GLY A 220 -16.75 -1.99 10.33
N ALA A 221 -16.21 -0.79 10.08
CA ALA A 221 -16.62 0.05 8.95
C ALA A 221 -15.98 -0.35 7.62
N LEU A 222 -14.87 -1.11 7.66
CA LEU A 222 -14.08 -1.56 6.51
C LEU A 222 -14.24 -3.07 6.24
N GLU A 223 -14.71 -3.82 7.22
CA GLU A 223 -14.76 -5.28 7.21
C GLU A 223 -15.48 -5.83 5.99
N ARG A 224 -16.66 -5.29 5.66
CA ARG A 224 -17.44 -5.75 4.50
C ARG A 224 -16.68 -5.56 3.19
N ASP A 225 -16.10 -4.38 2.98
CA ASP A 225 -15.38 -4.06 1.75
C ASP A 225 -14.09 -4.90 1.64
N TRP A 226 -13.42 -5.15 2.77
CA TRP A 226 -12.25 -6.01 2.81
C TRP A 226 -12.58 -7.47 2.52
N ILE A 227 -13.66 -8.01 3.09
CA ILE A 227 -14.09 -9.39 2.82
C ILE A 227 -14.42 -9.56 1.33
N ASP A 228 -15.24 -8.66 0.76
CA ASP A 228 -15.57 -8.69 -0.68
C ASP A 228 -14.31 -8.55 -1.54
N PHE A 229 -13.35 -7.69 -1.18
CA PHE A 229 -12.05 -7.64 -1.86
C PHE A 229 -11.29 -8.97 -1.76
N SER A 230 -11.23 -9.57 -0.57
CA SER A 230 -10.46 -10.79 -0.32
C SER A 230 -11.02 -11.98 -1.07
N GLU A 231 -12.35 -12.13 -1.14
CA GLU A 231 -13.03 -13.20 -1.87
C GLU A 231 -12.79 -13.14 -3.38
N ARG A 232 -12.41 -11.97 -3.90
CA ARG A 232 -12.07 -11.77 -5.31
C ARG A 232 -10.64 -12.14 -5.64
N ILE A 233 -9.74 -12.31 -4.67
CA ILE A 233 -8.35 -12.68 -4.98
C ILE A 233 -8.30 -14.06 -5.62
N SER A 234 -7.78 -14.13 -6.85
CA SER A 234 -7.76 -15.36 -7.65
C SER A 234 -6.64 -16.33 -7.25
N ASP A 235 -5.64 -15.86 -6.48
CA ASP A 235 -4.52 -16.67 -6.01
C ASP A 235 -4.73 -17.10 -4.54
N ASP A 236 -5.09 -18.37 -4.35
CA ASP A 236 -5.24 -19.04 -3.05
C ASP A 236 -4.05 -18.84 -2.10
N GLN A 237 -2.83 -18.70 -2.64
CA GLN A 237 -1.64 -18.48 -1.84
C GLN A 237 -1.59 -17.04 -1.35
N LEU A 238 -1.89 -16.07 -2.22
CA LEU A 238 -1.99 -14.66 -1.82
C LEU A 238 -3.13 -14.45 -0.82
N TRP A 239 -4.28 -15.10 -1.02
CA TRP A 239 -5.43 -15.03 -0.12
C TRP A 239 -5.05 -15.39 1.32
N ARG A 240 -4.29 -16.48 1.53
CA ARG A 240 -3.79 -16.89 2.86
C ARG A 240 -2.83 -15.88 3.50
N ARG A 241 -2.25 -14.98 2.70
CA ARG A 241 -1.29 -13.95 3.11
C ARG A 241 -1.91 -12.55 3.20
N LEU A 242 -3.21 -12.45 3.01
CA LEU A 242 -3.97 -11.26 3.35
C LEU A 242 -4.14 -11.14 4.85
N ARG A 243 -3.93 -9.95 5.41
CA ARG A 243 -4.12 -9.69 6.84
C ARG A 243 -4.62 -8.27 7.09
N VAL A 244 -5.36 -8.13 8.17
CA VAL A 244 -5.72 -6.83 8.75
C VAL A 244 -5.14 -6.74 10.15
N LEU A 245 -4.33 -5.71 10.39
CA LEU A 245 -3.69 -5.46 11.68
C LEU A 245 -4.21 -4.16 12.29
N ALA A 246 -4.24 -4.14 13.62
CA ALA A 246 -4.59 -2.94 14.37
C ALA A 246 -3.35 -2.05 14.53
N TRP A 247 -3.49 -0.73 14.35
CA TRP A 247 -2.42 0.23 14.68
C TRP A 247 -1.92 0.05 16.12
N GLU A 248 -2.86 -0.19 17.03
CA GLU A 248 -2.62 -0.38 18.46
C GLU A 248 -1.66 -1.53 18.74
N ASP A 249 -1.78 -2.63 17.98
CA ASP A 249 -0.94 -3.82 18.16
C ASP A 249 0.47 -3.59 17.60
N ILE A 250 0.57 -2.90 16.46
CA ILE A 250 1.85 -2.50 15.88
C ILE A 250 2.57 -1.52 16.82
N HIS A 251 1.84 -0.60 17.45
CA HIS A 251 2.40 0.28 18.47
C HIS A 251 2.86 -0.47 19.72
N ALA A 252 2.21 -1.58 20.08
CA ALA A 252 2.61 -2.39 21.21
C ALA A 252 3.88 -3.21 20.95
N LEU A 253 4.29 -3.40 19.69
CA LEU A 253 5.59 -4.01 19.38
C LEU A 253 6.70 -3.21 20.06
N GLY A 254 7.47 -3.90 20.90
CA GLY A 254 8.58 -3.31 21.63
C GLY A 254 9.61 -2.70 20.69
N ARG A 255 10.29 -1.64 21.13
CA ARG A 255 11.46 -1.13 20.41
C ARG A 255 12.55 -2.18 20.52
N HIS A 256 12.97 -2.76 19.40
CA HIS A 256 14.21 -3.52 19.41
C HIS A 256 15.35 -2.61 19.87
N GLY A 257 16.12 -3.13 20.83
CA GLY A 257 17.02 -2.37 21.66
C GLY A 257 18.03 -1.53 20.87
N ILE A 258 17.93 -0.22 21.04
CA ILE A 258 19.11 0.63 21.03
C ILE A 258 19.66 0.57 22.47
N ARG A 259 20.43 -0.48 22.78
CA ARG A 259 21.52 -0.25 23.74
C ARG A 259 22.55 0.54 22.96
N ARG A 260 22.64 1.84 23.26
CA ARG A 260 23.81 2.65 22.91
C ARG A 260 25.05 2.04 23.57
#